data_AF-A0A7W6XVB8-F1
#
_entry.id   AF-A0A7W6XVB8-F1
#
_cell.length_a   1.000
_cell.length_b   1.000
_cell.length_c   1.000
_cell.angle_alpha   90.00
_cell.angle_beta   90.00
_cell.angle_gamma   90.00
#
_symmetry.space_group_name_H-M   'P 1'
#
loop_
_entity.id
_entity.type
_entity.pdbx_description
1 polymer ?
#
loop_
_entity_poly.entity_id
_entity_poly.type
_entity_poly.pdbx_seq_one_letter_code
_entity_poly.pdbx_strand_id
1 'polypeptide(L)' 'MHKFTVSISREIEADTAEEAALFLYQELSRGPIPDRYSVVDETNAATEVKLDRQKADEFASIDHTADPGNW' A
#
# COMPACT_ATOMS: atom_id res chain seq x y z
N MET A 1 -4.23 -16.22 -11.83
CA MET A 1 -3.79 -14.92 -11.28
C MET A 1 -4.97 -14.28 -10.59
N HIS A 2 -4.87 -14.05 -9.28
CA HIS A 2 -5.87 -13.31 -8.51
C HIS A 2 -5.58 -11.82 -8.61
N LYS A 3 -6.62 -10.98 -8.69
CA LYS A 3 -6.48 -9.53 -8.70
C LYS A 3 -6.75 -9.00 -7.31
N PHE A 4 -5.86 -8.13 -6.85
CA PHE A 4 -6.00 -7.43 -5.59
C PHE A 4 -5.97 -5.93 -5.85
N THR A 5 -6.86 -5.18 -5.20
CA THR A 5 -6.75 -3.74 -5.10
C THR A 5 -5.99 -3.42 -3.83
N VAL A 6 -4.85 -2.74 -3.99
CA VAL A 6 -3.99 -2.34 -2.87
C VAL A 6 -4.09 -0.83 -2.70
N SER A 7 -4.45 -0.37 -1.51
CA SER A 7 -4.57 1.04 -1.18
C SER A 7 -3.91 1.36 0.16
N ILE A 8 -3.55 2.62 0.37
CA ILE A 8 -3.13 3.15 1.66
C ILE A 8 -4.37 3.75 2.32
N SER A 9 -4.65 3.35 3.55
CA SER A 9 -5.79 3.88 4.32
C SER A 9 -5.26 4.62 5.54
N ARG A 10 -5.67 5.88 5.69
CA ARG A 10 -5.25 6.75 6.79
C ARG A 10 -6.40 7.66 7.18
N GLU A 11 -6.58 7.83 8.49
CA GLU A 11 -7.54 8.78 9.02
C GLU A 11 -6.86 10.16 9.07
N ILE A 12 -7.41 11.10 8.32
CA ILE A 12 -6.90 12.46 8.19
C ILE A 12 -8.07 13.41 8.42
N GLU A 13 -7.92 14.33 9.36
CA GLU A 13 -8.87 15.42 9.57
C GLU A 13 -8.62 16.50 8.52
N ALA A 14 -9.63 16.80 7.70
CA ALA A 14 -9.58 17.81 6.66
C ALA A 14 -10.99 18.34 6.38
N ASP A 15 -11.09 19.55 5.84
CA ASP A 15 -12.39 20.15 5.51
C ASP A 15 -13.04 19.49 4.28
N THR A 16 -12.24 18.90 3.40
CA THR A 16 -12.73 18.22 2.18
C THR A 16 -11.95 16.94 1.86
N ALA A 17 -12.53 16.08 1.04
CA ALA A 17 -11.87 14.86 0.54
C ALA A 17 -10.63 15.16 -0.31
N GLU A 18 -10.65 16.25 -1.10
CA GLU A 18 -9.49 16.68 -1.88
C GLU A 18 -8.35 17.11 -0.96
N GLU A 19 -8.65 17.88 0.08
CA GLU A 19 -7.66 18.32 1.05
C GLU A 19 -7.06 17.14 1.84
N ALA A 20 -7.87 16.17 2.26
CA ALA A 20 -7.38 14.92 2.86
C ALA A 20 -6.41 14.17 1.91
N ALA A 21 -6.74 14.10 0.61
CA ALA A 21 -5.87 13.47 -0.38
C ALA A 21 -4.56 14.25 -0.59
N LEU A 22 -4.60 15.58 -0.57
CA LEU A 22 -3.40 16.43 -0.64
C LEU A 22 -2.51 16.25 0.59
N PHE A 23 -3.08 16.13 1.79
CA PHE A 23 -2.32 15.83 3.00
C PHE A 23 -1.67 14.45 2.94
N LEU A 24 -2.41 13.42 2.50
CA LEU A 24 -1.84 12.09 2.30
C LEU A 24 -0.68 12.13 1.28
N TYR A 25 -0.88 12.79 0.14
CA TYR A 25 0.17 12.95 -0.86
C TYR A 25 1.42 13.65 -0.30
N GLN A 26 1.23 14.73 0.46
CA GLN A 26 2.34 15.45 1.10
C GLN A 26 3.11 14.55 2.07
N GLU A 27 2.39 13.76 2.88
CA GLU A 27 2.98 12.82 3.83
C GLU A 27 3.80 11.75 3.11
N LEU A 28 3.26 11.13 2.05
CA LEU A 28 3.97 10.13 1.25
C LEU A 28 5.18 10.69 0.51
N SER A 29 5.14 11.97 0.15
CA SER A 29 6.25 12.63 -0.56
C SER A 29 7.43 12.97 0.33
N ARG A 30 7.25 13.01 1.66
CA ARG A 30 8.26 13.47 2.62
C ARG A 30 8.58 12.46 3.72
N GLY A 31 7.67 11.53 3.96
CA GLY A 31 7.77 10.53 5.01
C GLY A 31 8.42 9.23 4.55
N PRO A 32 8.65 8.29 5.47
CA PRO A 32 9.02 6.92 5.12
C PRO A 32 7.88 6.25 4.33
N ILE A 33 8.23 5.29 3.48
CA ILE A 33 7.26 4.46 2.76
C ILE A 33 6.31 3.82 3.79
N PRO A 34 4.98 3.88 3.59
CA PRO A 34 4.03 3.25 4.49
C PRO A 34 4.31 1.76 4.65
N ASP A 35 4.20 1.25 5.88
CA ASP A 35 4.26 -0.20 6.14
C ASP A 35 2.88 -0.84 6.27
N ARG A 36 1.79 -0.08 6.14
CA ARG A 36 0.42 -0.59 6.31
C ARG A 36 -0.43 -0.30 5.08
N TYR A 37 -1.08 -1.35 4.58
CA TYR A 37 -1.89 -1.32 3.37
C TYR A 37 -3.22 -2.04 3.58
N SER A 38 -4.26 -1.53 2.93
CA SER A 38 -5.53 -2.24 2.79
C SER A 38 -5.49 -3.02 1.48
N VAL A 39 -5.70 -4.34 1.57
CA VAL A 39 -5.72 -5.24 0.42
C VAL A 39 -7.13 -5.78 0.27
N VAL A 40 -7.76 -5.48 -0.85
CA VAL A 40 -9.10 -5.96 -1.20
C VAL A 40 -8.97 -7.00 -2.29
N ASP A 41 -9.50 -8.19 -2.05
CA ASP A 41 -9.51 -9.29 -3.02
C ASP A 41 -10.71 -9.19 -3.99
N GLU A 42 -10.81 -10.15 -4.90
CA GLU A 42 -11.90 -10.22 -5.88
C GLU A 42 -13.30 -10.41 -5.27
N THR A 43 -13.38 -10.88 -4.03
CA THR A 43 -14.65 -11.01 -3.28
C THR A 43 -15.05 -9.73 -2.53
N ASN A 44 -14.27 -8.65 -2.66
CA ASN A 44 -14.39 -7.40 -1.90
C ASN A 44 -14.13 -7.55 -0.39
N ALA A 45 -13.46 -8.61 0.05
CA ALA A 45 -12.98 -8.73 1.42
C ALA A 45 -11.71 -7.88 1.60
N ALA A 46 -11.80 -6.87 2.46
CA ALA A 46 -10.68 -6.02 2.83
C ALA A 46 -9.89 -6.66 3.98
N THR A 47 -8.58 -6.79 3.82
CA THR A 47 -7.64 -7.21 4.86
C THR A 47 -6.56 -6.16 5.03
N GLU A 48 -6.26 -5.80 6.28
CA GLU A 48 -5.14 -4.93 6.57
C GLU A 48 -3.84 -5.76 6.62
N VAL A 49 -2.86 -5.35 5.83
CA VAL A 49 -1.54 -5.98 5.76
C VAL A 49 -0.51 -4.99 6.28
N LYS A 50 0.17 -5.37 7.36
CA LYS A 50 1.36 -4.68 7.85
C LYS A 50 2.61 -5.38 7.31
N LEU A 51 3.39 -4.67 6.51
CA LEU A 51 4.65 -5.13 5.96
C LEU A 51 5.77 -5.00 6.99
N ASP A 52 6.67 -5.98 6.96
CA ASP A 52 7.97 -5.82 7.56
C ASP A 52 8.86 -5.04 6.60
N ARG A 53 9.43 -3.93 7.08
CA ARG A 53 10.18 -3.01 6.24
C ARG A 53 11.46 -3.63 5.67
N GLN A 54 12.10 -4.55 6.40
CA GLN A 54 13.29 -5.24 5.89
C GLN A 54 12.90 -6.19 4.75
N LYS A 55 11.86 -7.00 4.94
CA LYS A 55 11.36 -7.89 3.88
C LYS A 55 10.87 -7.12 2.65
N ALA A 56 10.23 -5.97 2.85
CA ALA A 56 9.76 -5.14 1.75
C ALA A 56 10.93 -4.54 0.95
N ASP A 57 12.00 -4.13 1.62
CA ASP A 57 13.22 -3.61 0.98
C ASP A 57 13.98 -4.71 0.23
N GLU A 58 14.09 -5.90 0.83
CA GLU A 58 14.65 -7.10 0.18
C GLU A 58 13.86 -7.46 -1.08
N PHE A 59 12.52 -7.44 -1.02
CA PHE A 59 11.65 -7.65 -2.16
C PHE A 59 11.84 -6.58 -3.24
N ALA A 60 11.94 -5.30 -2.86
CA ALA A 60 12.17 -4.21 -3.81
C ALA A 60 13.55 -4.26 -4.49
N SER A 61 14.54 -4.87 -3.84
CA SER A 61 15.90 -5.01 -4.38
C SER A 61 16.05 -6.13 -5.42
N ILE A 62 15.05 -6.99 -5.58
CA ILE A 62 15.06 -8.12 -6.51
C ILE A 62 14.12 -7.82 -7.69
N ASP A 63 14.55 -8.14 -8.92
CA ASP A 63 13.67 -8.01 -10.08
C ASP A 63 12.65 -9.17 -10.11
N HIS A 64 11.45 -8.90 -9.59
CA HIS A 64 10.34 -9.85 -9.54
C HIS A 64 9.44 -9.80 -10.78
N THR A 65 9.80 -9.02 -11.81
CA THR A 65 8.95 -8.87 -13.00
C THR A 65 8.94 -10.11 -13.90
N ALA A 66 9.82 -11.08 -13.63
CA ALA A 66 10.01 -12.27 -14.44
C ALA A 66 9.18 -13.51 -14.02
N ASP A 67 8.67 -13.62 -12.78
CA ASP A 67 7.97 -14.86 -12.37
C ASP A 67 6.94 -14.66 -11.23
N PRO A 68 5.65 -14.41 -11.55
CA PRO A 68 4.60 -14.21 -10.56
C PRO A 68 4.13 -15.52 -9.88
N GLY A 69 4.72 -16.68 -10.20
CA GLY A 69 4.22 -18.00 -9.81
C GLY A 69 4.99 -18.75 -8.72
N ASN A 70 6.06 -18.16 -8.15
CA ASN A 70 6.94 -18.88 -7.22
C ASN A 70 6.94 -18.27 -5.81
N TRP A 71 5.73 -18.08 -5.26
CA TRP A 71 5.47 -17.72 -3.86
C TRP A 71 4.26 -18.48 -3.34
#